data_AF-A0A849H643-F1
#
_entry.id   AF-A0A849H643-F1
#
_cell.length_a   1.000
_cell.length_b   1.000
_cell.length_c   1.000
_cell.angle_alpha   90.00
_cell.angle_beta   90.00
_cell.angle_gamma   90.00
#
_symmetry.space_group_name_H-M   'P 1'
#
loop_
_entity.id
_entity.type
_entity.pdbx_description
1 polymer ?
#
loop_
_entity_poly.entity_id
_entity_poly.type
_entity_poly.pdbx_seq_one_letter_code
_entity_poly.pdbx_strand_id
1 'polypeptide(L)'
;MELDELVKLIEGRADELTELMVRKVRESPRMAAYHRFGDRELGDRARNVYANLEKWLEETSEGQVEDEYFQLGKLRCQERIPLSQVVWGLLLTRRNLWEFVQLQGWDTVTDLKSTLALEILVVRFFDRAILHTVSGYESAAGGPKAHVRREETPFWPGG
;
A
#
# COMPACT_ATOMS: atom_id res chain seq x y z
N MET A 1 7.54 -2.96 -20.08
CA MET A 1 6.34 -3.39 -19.37
C MET A 1 5.24 -2.45 -19.74
N GLU A 2 4.31 -2.95 -20.53
CA GLU A 2 3.04 -2.29 -20.81
C GLU A 2 2.03 -2.58 -19.69
N LEU A 3 0.94 -1.83 -19.67
CA LEU A 3 -0.12 -1.96 -18.66
C LEU A 3 -0.67 -3.39 -18.57
N ASP A 4 -1.02 -3.98 -19.71
CA ASP A 4 -1.58 -5.34 -19.80
C ASP A 4 -0.61 -6.42 -19.28
N GLU A 5 0.70 -6.18 -19.40
CA GLU A 5 1.72 -7.10 -18.91
C GLU A 5 1.80 -7.05 -17.38
N LEU A 6 1.67 -5.86 -16.79
CA LEU A 6 1.61 -5.70 -15.35
C LEU A 6 0.35 -6.36 -14.78
N VAL A 7 -0.82 -6.14 -15.39
CA VAL A 7 -2.08 -6.76 -14.96
C VAL A 7 -1.95 -8.28 -14.99
N LYS A 8 -1.54 -8.88 -16.13
CA LYS A 8 -1.33 -10.33 -16.24
C LYS A 8 -0.33 -10.89 -15.23
N LEU A 9 0.70 -10.11 -14.89
CA LEU A 9 1.70 -10.50 -13.90
C LEU A 9 1.14 -10.50 -12.48
N ILE A 10 0.29 -9.53 -12.16
CA ILE A 10 -0.42 -9.47 -10.87
C ILE A 10 -1.42 -10.63 -10.79
N GLU A 11 -2.29 -10.81 -11.80
CA GLU A 11 -3.30 -11.88 -11.83
C GLU A 11 -2.67 -13.27 -11.77
N GLY A 12 -1.67 -13.51 -12.61
CA GLY A 12 -1.05 -14.82 -12.79
C GLY A 12 -0.14 -15.24 -11.64
N ARG A 13 0.29 -14.29 -10.78
CA ARG A 13 1.24 -14.56 -9.68
C ARG A 13 0.86 -13.90 -8.36
N ALA A 14 -0.43 -13.65 -8.15
CA ALA A 14 -0.94 -13.04 -6.92
C ALA A 14 -0.54 -13.84 -5.66
N ASP A 15 -0.42 -15.16 -5.76
CA ASP A 15 0.00 -16.01 -4.64
C ASP A 15 1.45 -15.73 -4.22
N GLU A 16 2.40 -15.76 -5.16
CA GLU A 16 3.81 -15.43 -4.89
C GLU A 16 3.97 -14.00 -4.36
N LEU A 17 3.22 -13.06 -4.94
CA LEU A 17 3.25 -11.66 -4.56
C LEU A 17 2.73 -11.45 -3.13
N THR A 18 1.66 -12.14 -2.76
CA THR A 18 1.07 -12.07 -1.40
C THR A 18 1.90 -12.81 -0.37
N GLU A 19 2.52 -13.94 -0.70
CA GLU A 19 3.48 -14.64 0.16
C GLU A 19 4.70 -13.76 0.47
N LEU A 20 5.25 -13.07 -0.53
CA LEU A 20 6.35 -12.12 -0.34
C LEU A 20 5.92 -10.98 0.60
N MET A 21 4.70 -10.46 0.45
CA MET A 21 4.15 -9.43 1.32
C MET A 21 3.99 -9.93 2.76
N VAL A 22 3.49 -11.15 2.97
CA VAL A 22 3.36 -11.76 4.31
C VAL A 22 4.72 -11.84 4.99
N ARG A 23 5.77 -12.32 4.29
CA ARG A 23 7.14 -12.37 4.83
C ARG A 23 7.61 -10.98 5.28
N LYS A 24 7.47 -9.96 4.40
CA LYS A 24 7.84 -8.58 4.72
C LYS A 24 7.08 -8.00 5.92
N VAL A 25 5.80 -8.33 6.07
CA VAL A 25 5.00 -7.91 7.23
C VAL A 25 5.55 -8.54 8.50
N ARG A 26 5.85 -9.85 8.50
CA ARG A 26 6.39 -10.58 9.65
C ARG A 26 7.75 -10.06 10.09
N GLU A 27 8.61 -9.73 9.13
CA GLU A 27 9.96 -9.25 9.38
C GLU A 27 10.01 -7.77 9.80
N SER A 28 8.95 -6.99 9.52
CA SER A 28 8.97 -5.55 9.77
C SER A 28 8.49 -5.18 11.19
N PRO A 29 9.33 -4.54 12.03
CA PRO A 29 8.89 -4.00 13.31
C PRO A 29 7.85 -2.88 13.16
N ARG A 30 7.82 -2.21 12.00
CA ARG A 30 6.84 -1.18 11.65
C ARG A 30 5.44 -1.74 11.40
N MET A 31 5.28 -3.07 11.38
CA MET A 31 4.00 -3.76 11.17
C MET A 31 3.54 -4.54 12.40
N ALA A 32 4.04 -4.21 13.60
CA ALA A 32 3.75 -4.96 14.83
C ALA A 32 2.25 -5.17 15.12
N ALA A 33 1.38 -4.21 14.81
CA ALA A 33 -0.06 -4.34 15.01
C ALA A 33 -0.71 -5.34 14.03
N TYR A 34 -0.05 -5.64 12.91
CA TYR A 34 -0.48 -6.65 11.95
C TYR A 34 -0.02 -8.07 12.32
N HIS A 35 0.95 -8.22 13.23
CA HIS A 35 1.48 -9.55 13.60
C HIS A 35 0.46 -10.44 14.32
N ARG A 36 -0.59 -9.84 14.89
CA ARG A 36 -1.70 -10.59 15.52
C ARG A 36 -2.61 -11.33 14.53
N PHE A 37 -2.58 -10.98 13.24
CA PHE A 37 -3.39 -11.64 12.22
C PHE A 37 -2.67 -12.89 11.70
N GLY A 38 -3.42 -13.86 11.17
CA GLY A 38 -2.85 -15.06 10.54
C GLY A 38 -2.28 -14.77 9.15
N ASP A 39 -1.36 -15.60 8.67
CA ASP A 39 -0.71 -15.42 7.36
C ASP A 39 -1.71 -15.38 6.20
N ARG A 40 -2.74 -16.23 6.24
CA ARG A 40 -3.83 -16.22 5.25
C ARG A 40 -4.54 -14.87 5.20
N GLU A 41 -4.89 -14.32 6.36
CA GLU A 41 -5.59 -13.03 6.44
C GLU A 41 -4.70 -11.88 5.95
N LEU A 42 -3.41 -11.91 6.27
CA LEU A 42 -2.45 -10.94 5.77
C LEU A 42 -2.30 -11.03 4.24
N GLY A 43 -2.27 -12.26 3.71
CA GLY A 43 -2.27 -12.52 2.27
C GLY A 43 -3.53 -12.00 1.59
N ASP A 44 -4.71 -12.28 2.13
CA ASP A 44 -6.00 -11.81 1.60
C ASP A 44 -6.08 -10.28 1.60
N ARG A 45 -5.60 -9.63 2.67
CA ARG A 45 -5.52 -8.16 2.75
C ARG A 45 -4.61 -7.57 1.65
N ALA A 46 -3.45 -8.19 1.40
CA ALA A 46 -2.56 -7.75 0.34
C ALA A 46 -3.16 -7.99 -1.05
N ARG A 47 -3.80 -9.15 -1.25
CA ARG A 47 -4.49 -9.51 -2.49
C ARG A 47 -5.57 -8.50 -2.85
N ASN A 48 -6.35 -8.06 -1.87
CA ASN A 48 -7.39 -7.05 -2.10
C ASN A 48 -6.80 -5.73 -2.61
N VAL A 49 -5.64 -5.31 -2.12
CA VAL A 49 -4.98 -4.08 -2.61
C VAL A 49 -4.53 -4.25 -4.06
N TYR A 50 -4.03 -5.43 -4.45
CA TYR A 50 -3.64 -5.71 -5.83
C TYR A 50 -4.83 -5.82 -6.78
N ALA A 51 -5.91 -6.48 -6.36
CA ALA A 51 -7.15 -6.53 -7.14
C ALA A 51 -7.77 -5.13 -7.34
N ASN A 52 -7.64 -4.24 -6.35
CA ASN A 52 -8.08 -2.86 -6.48
C ASN A 52 -7.20 -2.06 -7.45
N LEU A 53 -5.90 -2.35 -7.50
CA LEU A 53 -5.01 -1.79 -8.49
C LEU A 53 -5.42 -2.24 -9.89
N GLU A 54 -5.62 -3.55 -10.12
CA GLU A 54 -6.11 -4.07 -11.42
C GLU A 54 -7.39 -3.39 -11.88
N LYS A 55 -8.42 -3.34 -11.03
CA LYS A 55 -9.68 -2.65 -11.34
C LYS A 55 -9.48 -1.19 -11.71
N TRP A 56 -8.61 -0.47 -11.00
CA TRP A 56 -8.34 0.94 -11.29
C TRP A 56 -7.54 1.14 -12.59
N LEU A 57 -6.74 0.15 -12.98
CA LEU A 57 -6.01 0.16 -14.24
C LEU A 57 -6.93 -0.18 -15.44
N GLU A 58 -7.93 -1.04 -15.23
CA GLU A 58 -8.91 -1.44 -16.26
C GLU A 58 -10.06 -0.43 -16.42
N GLU A 59 -10.52 0.18 -15.33
CA GLU A 59 -11.61 1.15 -15.31
C GLU A 59 -11.12 2.55 -14.90
N THR A 60 -11.52 3.59 -15.63
CA THR A 60 -11.42 4.97 -15.14
C THR A 60 -12.55 5.28 -14.15
N SER A 61 -12.78 4.43 -13.14
CA SER A 61 -13.79 4.59 -12.09
C SER A 61 -13.18 5.29 -10.86
N GLU A 62 -12.69 6.52 -11.06
CA GLU A 62 -12.00 7.28 -10.00
C GLU A 62 -12.77 7.29 -8.66
N GLY A 63 -14.10 7.42 -8.69
CA GLY A 63 -14.92 7.49 -7.47
C GLY A 63 -15.10 6.18 -6.69
N GLN A 64 -14.93 5.01 -7.32
CA GLN A 64 -15.18 3.73 -6.64
C GLN A 64 -14.02 3.34 -5.72
N VAL A 65 -12.79 3.56 -6.19
CA VAL A 65 -11.56 3.28 -5.42
C VAL A 65 -11.45 4.17 -4.19
N GLU A 66 -11.93 5.41 -4.29
CA GLU A 66 -11.92 6.37 -3.18
C GLU A 66 -12.79 5.92 -2.00
N ASP A 67 -14.02 5.44 -2.24
CA ASP A 67 -14.87 4.92 -1.17
C ASP A 67 -14.30 3.62 -0.59
N GLU A 68 -13.80 2.70 -1.41
CA GLU A 68 -13.18 1.46 -0.94
C GLU A 68 -12.03 1.73 0.05
N TYR A 69 -11.11 2.64 -0.28
CA TYR A 69 -10.01 3.01 0.61
C TYR A 69 -10.47 3.83 1.82
N PHE A 70 -11.50 4.65 1.68
CA PHE A 70 -12.12 5.33 2.82
C PHE A 70 -12.72 4.33 3.82
N GLN A 71 -13.46 3.33 3.35
CA GLN A 71 -13.97 2.25 4.22
C GLN A 71 -12.83 1.41 4.82
N LEU A 72 -11.76 1.14 4.06
CA LEU A 72 -10.56 0.48 4.59
C LEU A 72 -9.99 1.26 5.78
N GLY A 73 -9.85 2.58 5.66
CA GLY A 73 -9.39 3.46 6.74
C GLY A 73 -10.23 3.32 8.01
N LYS A 74 -11.55 3.40 7.87
CA LYS A 74 -12.49 3.22 8.98
C LYS A 74 -12.34 1.86 9.65
N LEU A 75 -12.26 0.79 8.84
CA LEU A 75 -12.10 -0.57 9.33
C LEU A 75 -10.79 -0.72 10.13
N ARG A 76 -9.67 -0.21 9.61
CA ARG A 76 -8.37 -0.30 10.31
C ARG A 76 -8.36 0.48 11.62
N CYS A 77 -9.09 1.59 11.70
CA CYS A 77 -9.30 2.32 12.95
C CYS A 77 -10.11 1.49 13.95
N GLN A 78 -11.20 0.85 13.52
CA GLN A 78 -12.03 -0.02 14.36
C GLN A 78 -11.25 -1.24 14.88
N GLU A 79 -10.36 -1.78 14.05
CA GLU A 79 -9.42 -2.83 14.44
C GLU A 79 -8.33 -2.35 15.43
N ARG A 80 -8.21 -1.04 15.68
CA ARG A 80 -7.17 -0.43 16.53
C ARG A 80 -5.76 -0.61 15.97
N ILE A 81 -5.59 -0.60 14.65
CA ILE A 81 -4.27 -0.57 14.01
C ILE A 81 -3.79 0.88 13.97
N PRO A 82 -2.58 1.22 14.43
CA PRO A 82 -2.09 2.60 14.34
C PRO A 82 -2.03 3.09 12.89
N LEU A 83 -2.50 4.32 12.63
CA LEU A 83 -2.52 4.91 11.28
C LEU A 83 -1.17 4.84 10.57
N SER A 84 -0.07 5.08 11.30
CA SER A 84 1.29 4.98 10.75
C SER A 84 1.61 3.61 10.17
N GLN A 85 1.10 2.53 10.78
CA GLN A 85 1.27 1.17 10.29
C GLN A 85 0.36 0.87 9.10
N VAL A 86 -0.85 1.46 9.06
CA VAL A 86 -1.75 1.36 7.91
C VAL A 86 -1.11 1.98 6.67
N VAL A 87 -0.60 3.22 6.80
CA VAL A 87 0.10 3.93 5.72
C VAL A 87 1.37 3.16 5.32
N TRP A 88 2.14 2.67 6.29
CA TRP A 88 3.31 1.85 6.01
C TRP A 88 2.95 0.57 5.24
N GLY A 89 1.83 -0.08 5.58
CA GLY A 89 1.32 -1.25 4.86
C GLY A 89 1.04 -0.97 3.38
N LEU A 90 0.39 0.16 3.05
CA LEU A 90 0.14 0.56 1.67
C LEU A 90 1.44 0.86 0.91
N LEU A 91 2.36 1.63 1.52
CA LEU A 91 3.68 1.92 0.94
C LEU A 91 4.51 0.64 0.72
N LEU A 92 4.46 -0.28 1.67
CA LEU A 92 5.14 -1.58 1.57
C LEU A 92 4.54 -2.43 0.45
N THR A 93 3.23 -2.41 0.28
CA THR A 93 2.54 -3.12 -0.82
C THR A 93 2.99 -2.61 -2.20
N ARG A 94 3.15 -1.28 -2.36
CA ARG A 94 3.71 -0.69 -3.59
C ARG A 94 5.15 -1.13 -3.84
N ARG A 95 6.00 -1.11 -2.81
CA ARG A 95 7.39 -1.58 -2.94
C ARG A 95 7.44 -3.07 -3.28
N ASN A 96 6.60 -3.88 -2.64
CA ASN A 96 6.49 -5.31 -2.89
C ASN A 96 6.16 -5.60 -4.35
N LEU A 97 5.25 -4.81 -4.96
CA LEU A 97 4.93 -4.91 -6.38
C LEU A 97 6.17 -4.68 -7.26
N TRP A 98 6.87 -3.57 -7.06
CA TRP A 98 8.00 -3.21 -7.92
C TRP A 98 9.22 -4.10 -7.71
N GLU A 99 9.48 -4.54 -6.49
CA GLU A 99 10.51 -5.55 -6.23
C GLU A 99 10.15 -6.88 -6.91
N PHE A 100 8.88 -7.30 -6.87
CA PHE A 100 8.43 -8.50 -7.55
C PHE A 100 8.59 -8.39 -9.07
N VAL A 101 8.21 -7.25 -9.67
CA VAL A 101 8.45 -6.95 -11.09
C VAL A 101 9.95 -7.03 -11.41
N GLN A 102 10.83 -6.43 -10.61
CA GLN A 102 12.27 -6.52 -10.85
C GLN A 102 12.79 -7.96 -10.81
N LEU A 103 12.31 -8.78 -9.86
CA LEU A 103 12.69 -10.20 -9.74
C LEU A 103 12.30 -11.04 -10.96
N GLN A 104 11.26 -10.65 -11.70
CA GLN A 104 10.87 -11.31 -12.94
C GLN A 104 11.72 -10.88 -14.16
N GLY A 105 12.78 -10.07 -13.95
CA GLY A 105 13.77 -9.74 -14.99
C GLY A 105 13.39 -8.57 -15.92
N TRP A 106 12.36 -7.79 -15.57
CA TRP A 106 11.81 -6.73 -16.45
C TRP A 106 12.75 -5.56 -16.72
N ASP A 107 13.84 -5.42 -15.96
CA ASP A 107 14.81 -4.34 -16.13
C ASP A 107 15.73 -4.53 -17.35
N THR A 108 15.64 -5.66 -18.07
CA THR A 108 16.63 -6.03 -19.11
C THR A 108 16.28 -5.62 -20.55
N VAL A 109 15.05 -5.19 -20.87
CA VAL A 109 14.63 -4.95 -22.28
C VAL A 109 13.68 -3.74 -22.46
N THR A 110 13.37 -2.96 -21.43
CA THR A 110 12.19 -2.07 -21.48
C THR A 110 12.47 -0.65 -22.03
N ASP A 111 11.54 -0.12 -22.84
CA ASP A 111 11.48 1.30 -23.22
C ASP A 111 11.24 2.20 -21.98
N LEU A 112 12.20 3.07 -21.69
CA LEU A 112 12.19 3.96 -20.52
C LEU A 112 10.92 4.80 -20.40
N LYS A 113 10.38 5.28 -21.53
CA LYS A 113 9.17 6.12 -21.52
C LYS A 113 7.95 5.34 -21.04
N SER A 114 7.77 4.13 -21.54
CA SER A 114 6.65 3.26 -21.19
C SER A 114 6.73 2.81 -19.73
N THR A 115 7.93 2.46 -19.24
CA THR A 115 8.17 2.20 -17.80
C THR A 115 7.80 3.39 -16.92
N LEU A 116 8.23 4.60 -17.31
CA LEU A 116 7.97 5.80 -16.50
C LEU A 116 6.47 6.13 -16.45
N ALA A 117 5.75 5.99 -17.56
CA ALA A 117 4.30 6.20 -17.60
C ALA A 117 3.57 5.24 -16.64
N LEU A 118 3.99 3.98 -16.61
CA LEU A 118 3.42 2.96 -15.73
C LEU A 118 3.76 3.21 -14.25
N GLU A 119 5.00 3.60 -13.93
CA GLU A 119 5.37 4.01 -12.56
C GLU A 119 4.49 5.16 -12.07
N ILE A 120 4.32 6.21 -12.89
CA ILE A 120 3.49 7.37 -12.54
C ILE A 120 2.04 6.93 -12.29
N LEU A 121 1.52 6.01 -13.09
CA LEU A 121 0.15 5.51 -12.96
C LEU A 121 -0.04 4.76 -11.62
N VAL A 122 0.86 3.83 -11.29
CA VAL A 122 0.83 3.10 -10.02
C VAL A 122 1.03 4.04 -8.83
N VAL A 123 1.94 5.03 -8.92
CA VAL A 123 2.13 6.03 -7.86
C VAL A 123 0.84 6.80 -7.60
N ARG A 124 0.16 7.27 -8.66
CA ARG A 124 -1.13 7.98 -8.53
C ARG A 124 -2.19 7.14 -7.83
N PHE A 125 -2.28 5.85 -8.14
CA PHE A 125 -3.17 4.93 -7.44
C PHE A 125 -2.88 4.89 -5.93
N PHE A 126 -1.62 4.64 -5.56
CA PHE A 126 -1.25 4.52 -4.16
C PHE A 126 -1.37 5.84 -3.39
N ASP A 127 -1.11 6.98 -4.02
CA ASP A 127 -1.30 8.29 -3.41
C ASP A 127 -2.79 8.53 -3.06
N ARG A 128 -3.71 8.21 -3.98
CA ARG A 128 -5.15 8.26 -3.70
C ARG A 128 -5.55 7.26 -2.62
N ALA A 129 -5.09 6.01 -2.73
CA ALA A 129 -5.37 4.97 -1.74
C ALA A 129 -4.97 5.42 -0.32
N ILE A 130 -3.77 6.00 -0.16
CA ILE A 130 -3.28 6.53 1.11
C ILE A 130 -4.15 7.69 1.59
N LEU A 131 -4.43 8.67 0.73
CA LEU A 131 -5.24 9.84 1.10
C LEU A 131 -6.61 9.43 1.64
N HIS A 132 -7.35 8.62 0.90
CA HIS A 132 -8.69 8.20 1.29
C HIS A 132 -8.68 7.27 2.51
N THR A 133 -7.68 6.40 2.65
CA THR A 133 -7.48 5.58 3.85
C THR A 133 -7.24 6.45 5.09
N VAL A 134 -6.42 7.48 4.99
CA VAL A 134 -6.19 8.43 6.09
C VAL A 134 -7.49 9.15 6.45
N SER A 135 -8.21 9.70 5.46
CA SER A 135 -9.48 10.40 5.70
C SER A 135 -10.53 9.50 6.36
N GLY A 136 -10.63 8.24 5.94
CA GLY A 136 -11.53 7.25 6.54
C GLY A 136 -11.15 6.92 7.98
N TYR A 137 -9.85 6.74 8.23
CA TYR A 137 -9.33 6.48 9.56
C TYR A 137 -9.62 7.65 10.52
N GLU A 138 -9.33 8.88 10.12
CA GLU A 138 -9.59 10.09 10.90
C GLU A 138 -11.07 10.30 11.19
N SER A 139 -11.93 10.02 10.20
CA SER A 139 -13.40 10.05 10.38
C SER A 139 -13.86 9.08 11.47
N ALA A 140 -13.34 7.85 11.50
CA ALA A 140 -13.64 6.87 12.54
C ALA A 140 -13.01 7.20 13.90
N ALA A 141 -11.86 7.88 13.92
CA ALA A 141 -11.16 8.27 15.14
C ALA A 141 -11.78 9.48 15.87
N GLY A 142 -12.79 10.11 15.26
CA GLY A 142 -13.50 11.27 15.81
C GLY A 142 -12.94 12.63 15.38
N GLY A 143 -12.29 12.71 14.20
CA GLY A 143 -11.67 13.94 13.68
C GLY A 143 -10.24 14.16 14.17
N PRO A 144 -9.53 15.19 13.67
CA PRO A 144 -8.12 15.38 13.94
C PRO A 144 -7.88 15.63 15.43
N LYS A 145 -7.38 14.61 16.13
CA LYS A 145 -6.80 14.80 17.46
C LYS A 145 -5.44 15.45 17.24
N ALA A 146 -5.31 16.71 17.66
CA ALA A 146 -4.05 17.43 17.63
C ALA A 146 -2.94 16.50 18.17
N HIS A 147 -1.99 16.15 17.30
CA HIS A 147 -0.76 15.52 17.77
C HIS A 147 -0.05 16.55 18.64
N VAL A 148 -0.09 16.34 19.96
CA VAL A 148 0.87 16.98 20.86
C VAL A 148 2.22 16.41 20.45
N ARG A 149 2.91 17.14 19.56
CA ARG A 149 4.31 16.90 19.25
C ARG A 149 5.03 17.05 20.59
N ARG A 150 5.41 15.93 21.22
CA ARG A 150 6.42 16.01 22.28
C ARG A 150 7.64 16.60 21.59
N GLU A 151 8.07 17.76 22.05
CA GLU A 151 9.27 18.43 21.57
C GLU A 151 10.37 17.39 21.46
N GLU A 152 10.82 17.12 20.23
CA GLU A 152 12.00 16.32 20.00
C GLU A 152 13.14 17.08 20.68
N THR A 153 13.81 16.40 21.61
CA THR A 153 15.02 16.93 22.24
C THR A 153 15.96 17.35 21.12
N PRO A 154 16.53 18.57 21.14
CA PRO A 154 17.41 19.03 20.08
C PRO A 154 18.52 18.01 19.84
N PHE A 155 18.64 17.53 18.60
CA PHE A 155 19.61 16.52 18.19
C PHE A 155 21.07 17.02 18.25
N TRP A 156 21.30 18.33 18.46
CA TRP A 156 22.63 18.93 18.45
C TRP A 156 23.11 19.35 19.85
N PRO A 157 24.22 18.81 20.37
CA PRO A 157 24.88 19.33 21.56
C PRO A 157 25.89 20.39 21.11
N GLY A 158 25.49 21.65 21.04
CA GLY A 158 26.44 22.71 20.69
C GLY A 158 25.77 24.05 20.41
N GLY A 159 25.44 24.74 21.48
CA GLY A 159 25.36 26.20 21.55
C GLY A 159 26.39 26.68 22.57
#